data_AF-A0A388PWH7-F1
#
_entry.id   AF-A0A388PWH7-F1
#
_cell.length_a   1.000
_cell.length_b   1.000
_cell.length_c   1.000
_cell.angle_alpha   90.00
_cell.angle_beta   90.00
_cell.angle_gamma   90.00
#
_symmetry.space_group_name_H-M   'P 1'
#
loop_
_entity.id
_entity.type
_entity.pdbx_description
1 polymer ?
#
loop_
_entity_poly.entity_id
_entity_poly.type
_entity_poly.pdbx_seq_one_letter_code
_entity_poly.pdbx_strand_id
1 'polypeptide(L)'
;MKLLSKGIILPAESKKLSRQIKKRAKKGIRLNINVLGEAVLGEDEANERFERVMQMMQRPEVDYVSVKLSSVASQIISLDRKGTLERVSEKLRNIYRTSIATNTFVNLDMEEFRDLR
;
A
#
# COMPACT_ATOMS: atom_id res chain seq x y z
N MET A 1 13.21 -21.37 -1.93
CA MET A 1 12.58 -20.04 -1.76
C MET A 1 11.84 -19.54 -3.01
N LYS A 2 12.45 -19.48 -4.21
CA LYS A 2 11.79 -18.99 -5.46
C LYS A 2 10.56 -19.78 -5.94
N LEU A 3 10.38 -21.04 -5.54
CA LEU A 3 9.25 -21.89 -5.95
C LEU A 3 7.97 -21.68 -5.12
N LEU A 4 8.07 -21.20 -3.87
CA LEU A 4 6.92 -21.03 -2.97
C LEU A 4 6.17 -19.70 -3.17
N SER A 5 6.80 -18.72 -3.84
CA SER A 5 6.19 -17.42 -4.15
C SER A 5 5.43 -17.38 -5.48
N LYS A 6 5.52 -18.44 -6.30
CA LYS A 6 4.82 -18.55 -7.60
C LYS A 6 3.30 -18.57 -7.38
N GLY A 7 2.67 -17.41 -7.51
CA GLY A 7 1.22 -17.21 -7.37
C GLY A 7 0.80 -16.36 -6.17
N ILE A 8 1.74 -16.01 -5.29
CA ILE A 8 1.53 -15.06 -4.18
C ILE A 8 1.97 -13.65 -4.62
N ILE A 9 3.10 -13.56 -5.31
CA ILE A 9 3.57 -12.31 -5.92
C ILE A 9 3.08 -12.29 -7.36
N LEU A 10 2.21 -11.32 -7.67
CA LEU A 10 1.65 -11.14 -9.00
C LEU A 10 2.20 -9.85 -9.61
N PRO A 11 2.53 -9.85 -10.91
CA PRO A 11 2.85 -8.62 -11.61
C PRO A 11 1.70 -7.63 -11.49
N ALA A 12 2.03 -6.37 -11.25
CA ALA A 12 1.05 -5.31 -11.14
C ALA A 12 0.26 -5.10 -12.44
N GLU A 13 0.79 -5.54 -13.60
CA GLU A 13 0.14 -5.41 -14.91
C GLU A 13 -1.18 -6.21 -15.05
N SER A 14 -2.23 -5.51 -14.63
CA SER A 14 -3.64 -5.39 -15.04
C SER A 14 -4.46 -6.55 -15.62
N LYS A 15 -3.91 -7.65 -16.17
CA LYS A 15 -4.76 -8.77 -16.65
C LYS A 15 -4.71 -9.99 -15.74
N LYS A 16 -3.51 -10.39 -15.30
CA LYS A 16 -3.35 -11.58 -14.45
C LYS A 16 -3.89 -11.32 -13.04
N LEU A 17 -3.56 -10.16 -12.47
CA LEU A 17 -4.03 -9.75 -11.15
C LEU A 17 -5.56 -9.61 -11.11
N SER A 18 -6.16 -8.90 -12.08
CA SER A 18 -7.63 -8.77 -12.15
C SER A 18 -8.34 -10.12 -12.29
N ARG A 19 -7.77 -11.04 -13.09
CA ARG A 19 -8.34 -12.39 -13.23
C ARG A 19 -8.29 -13.17 -11.91
N GLN A 20 -7.21 -13.06 -11.14
CA GLN A 20 -7.10 -13.72 -9.84
C GLN A 20 -8.07 -13.11 -8.83
N ILE A 21 -8.12 -11.79 -8.73
CA ILE A 21 -9.07 -11.08 -7.85
C ILE A 21 -10.50 -11.52 -8.16
N LYS A 22 -10.93 -11.42 -9.43
CA LYS A 22 -12.27 -11.85 -9.85
C LYS A 22 -12.53 -13.34 -9.57
N LYS A 23 -11.53 -14.21 -9.78
CA LYS A 23 -11.66 -15.66 -9.50
C LYS A 23 -11.86 -15.93 -8.01
N ARG A 24 -11.18 -15.19 -7.13
CA ARG A 24 -11.29 -15.35 -5.67
C ARG A 24 -12.57 -14.72 -5.13
N ALA A 25 -12.97 -13.57 -5.67
CA ALA A 25 -14.24 -12.92 -5.36
C ALA A 25 -15.45 -13.83 -5.65
N LYS A 26 -15.44 -14.58 -6.76
CA LYS A 26 -16.46 -15.60 -7.07
C LYS A 26 -16.57 -16.74 -6.03
N LYS A 27 -15.56 -16.91 -5.17
CA LYS A 27 -15.53 -17.87 -4.07
C LYS A 27 -15.80 -17.21 -2.71
N GLY A 28 -16.21 -15.95 -2.68
CA GLY A 28 -16.40 -15.18 -1.43
C GLY A 28 -15.10 -14.78 -0.74
N ILE A 29 -13.95 -14.87 -1.40
CA ILE A 29 -12.64 -14.55 -0.81
C ILE A 29 -12.22 -13.15 -1.26
N ARG A 30 -12.01 -12.25 -0.28
CA ARG A 30 -11.40 -10.93 -0.49
C ARG A 30 -9.87 -11.04 -0.43
N LEU A 31 -9.17 -10.21 -1.20
CA LEU A 31 -7.71 -10.23 -1.28
C LEU A 31 -7.11 -8.93 -0.76
N ASN A 32 -6.25 -9.04 0.24
CA ASN A 32 -5.42 -7.93 0.69
C ASN A 32 -4.27 -7.69 -0.29
N ILE A 33 -4.24 -6.51 -0.92
CA ILE A 33 -3.19 -6.13 -1.87
C ILE A 33 -2.12 -5.31 -1.16
N ASN A 34 -0.88 -5.80 -1.18
CA ASN A 34 0.31 -5.08 -0.75
C ASN A 34 1.16 -4.71 -1.97
N VAL A 35 1.43 -3.42 -2.17
CA VAL A 35 2.24 -2.91 -3.27
C VAL A 35 3.72 -3.05 -2.92
N LEU A 36 4.37 -4.04 -3.54
CA LEU A 36 5.80 -4.28 -3.39
C LEU A 36 6.63 -3.34 -4.28
N GLY A 37 7.80 -2.97 -3.78
CA GLY A 37 8.84 -2.24 -4.51
C GLY A 37 10.14 -2.30 -3.72
N GLU A 38 11.15 -1.58 -4.19
CA GLU A 38 12.48 -1.55 -3.57
C GLU A 38 12.46 -0.92 -2.17
N ALA A 39 13.60 -1.05 -1.46
CA ALA A 39 13.77 -0.38 -0.19
C ALA A 39 13.65 1.13 -0.39
N VAL A 40 12.89 1.80 0.47
CA VAL A 40 12.71 3.26 0.41
C VAL A 40 13.89 3.89 1.13
N LEU A 41 14.81 4.46 0.35
CA LEU A 41 16.03 5.09 0.87
C LEU A 41 15.89 6.62 0.96
N GLY A 42 14.95 7.21 0.22
CA GLY A 42 14.66 8.64 0.22
C GLY A 42 13.19 8.95 -0.08
N GLU A 43 12.92 10.24 -0.26
CA GLU A 43 11.56 10.77 -0.49
C GLU A 43 11.04 10.41 -1.87
N ASP A 44 11.92 10.29 -2.86
CA ASP A 44 11.54 9.95 -4.23
C ASP A 44 10.97 8.53 -4.32
N GLU A 45 11.63 7.54 -3.69
CA GLU A 45 11.12 6.16 -3.67
C GLU A 45 9.83 6.06 -2.83
N ALA A 46 9.71 6.87 -1.77
CA ALA A 46 8.49 6.94 -0.96
C ALA A 46 7.31 7.50 -1.76
N ASN A 47 7.55 8.54 -2.56
CA ASN A 47 6.57 9.12 -3.47
C ASN A 47 6.19 8.14 -4.58
N GLU A 48 7.15 7.44 -5.19
CA GLU A 48 6.86 6.43 -6.20
C GLU A 48 5.98 5.31 -5.62
N ARG A 49 6.31 4.83 -4.40
CA ARG A 49 5.49 3.82 -3.72
C ARG A 49 4.08 4.33 -3.43
N PHE A 50 3.97 5.56 -2.94
CA PHE A 50 2.69 6.21 -2.68
C PHE A 50 1.83 6.27 -3.95
N GLU A 51 2.37 6.76 -5.06
CA GLU A 51 1.66 6.83 -6.33
C GLU A 51 1.19 5.46 -6.82
N ARG A 52 2.03 4.43 -6.66
CA ARG A 52 1.66 3.05 -7.03
C ARG A 52 0.53 2.49 -6.17
N VAL A 53 0.47 2.86 -4.88
CA VAL A 53 -0.68 2.54 -4.01
C VAL A 53 -1.94 3.25 -4.51
N MET A 54 -1.87 4.54 -4.81
CA MET A 54 -3.01 5.33 -5.30
C MET A 54 -3.55 4.76 -6.62
N GLN A 55 -2.67 4.42 -7.56
CA GLN A 55 -3.03 3.76 -8.82
C GLN A 55 -3.69 2.40 -8.60
N MET A 56 -3.21 1.62 -7.60
CA MET A 56 -3.81 0.33 -7.28
C MET A 56 -5.23 0.48 -6.72
N MET A 57 -5.46 1.48 -5.87
CA MET A 57 -6.77 1.77 -5.27
C MET A 57 -7.80 2.24 -6.32
N GLN A 58 -7.36 2.89 -7.39
CA GLN A 58 -8.25 3.32 -8.48
C GLN A 58 -8.78 2.16 -9.34
N ARG A 59 -8.29 0.94 -9.14
CA ARG A 59 -8.75 -0.23 -9.90
C ARG A 59 -10.07 -0.74 -9.32
N PRO A 60 -11.13 -0.88 -10.14
CA PRO A 60 -12.47 -1.20 -9.64
C PRO A 60 -12.56 -2.60 -9.01
N GLU A 61 -11.64 -3.51 -9.32
CA GLU A 61 -11.56 -4.82 -8.66
C GLU A 61 -10.86 -4.80 -7.29
N VAL A 62 -10.19 -3.72 -6.89
CA VAL A 62 -9.41 -3.65 -5.64
C VAL A 62 -10.25 -3.03 -4.52
N ASP A 63 -10.61 -3.86 -3.54
CA ASP A 63 -11.44 -3.47 -2.41
C ASP A 63 -10.71 -3.53 -1.06
N TYR A 64 -9.44 -3.94 -1.04
CA TYR A 64 -8.60 -4.03 0.15
C TYR A 64 -7.13 -3.77 -0.22
N VAL A 65 -6.50 -2.78 0.43
CA VAL A 65 -5.04 -2.56 0.38
C VAL A 65 -4.41 -2.55 1.78
N SER A 66 -3.15 -2.98 1.87
CA SER A 66 -2.30 -2.70 3.03
C SER A 66 -1.20 -1.73 2.65
N VAL A 67 -1.00 -0.71 3.48
CA VAL A 67 0.00 0.33 3.29
C VAL A 67 0.95 0.32 4.47
N LYS A 68 2.24 0.21 4.19
CA LYS A 68 3.30 0.40 5.19
C LYS A 68 3.68 1.86 5.24
N LEU A 69 3.60 2.48 6.41
CA LEU A 69 3.84 3.91 6.55
C LEU A 69 5.29 4.31 6.17
N SER A 70 6.25 3.52 6.63
CA SER A 70 7.68 3.60 6.30
C SER A 70 7.96 3.52 4.79
N SER A 71 7.04 2.94 4.00
CA SER A 71 7.20 2.79 2.56
C SER A 71 6.62 3.95 1.75
N VAL A 72 5.75 4.78 2.33
CA VAL A 72 5.09 5.90 1.62
C VAL A 72 5.52 7.27 2.13
N ALA A 73 6.12 7.33 3.32
CA ALA A 73 6.73 8.53 3.89
C ALA A 73 8.19 8.19 4.25
N SER A 74 9.14 8.91 3.65
CA SER A 74 10.55 8.76 4.01
C SER A 74 10.85 9.48 5.32
N GLN A 75 12.02 9.18 5.91
CA GLN A 75 12.59 9.96 7.01
C GLN A 75 11.60 10.21 8.18
N ILE A 76 11.03 9.12 8.71
CA ILE A 76 10.38 9.12 10.02
C ILE A 76 11.48 9.29 11.07
N ILE A 77 11.85 10.55 11.35
CA ILE A 77 12.92 10.89 12.29
C ILE A 77 12.27 11.30 13.62
N SER A 78 12.58 10.59 14.71
CA SER A 78 12.00 10.86 16.03
C SER A 78 12.32 12.26 16.57
N LEU A 79 13.39 12.91 16.08
CA LEU A 79 13.81 14.27 16.47
C LEU A 79 12.94 15.38 15.86
N ASP A 80 12.34 15.17 14.68
CA ASP A 80 11.39 16.11 14.04
C ASP A 80 9.98 15.51 14.02
N ARG A 81 9.43 15.28 15.22
CA ARG A 81 8.11 14.66 15.36
C ARG A 81 7.01 15.46 14.66
N LYS A 82 7.09 16.81 14.70
CA LYS A 82 6.07 17.68 14.12
C LYS A 82 6.10 17.63 12.59
N GLY A 83 7.26 17.78 11.97
CA GLY A 83 7.40 17.72 10.53
C GLY A 83 7.07 16.33 9.98
N THR A 84 7.51 15.26 10.64
CA THR A 84 7.14 13.89 10.27
C THR A 84 5.63 13.67 10.36
N LEU A 85 4.98 14.10 11.44
CA LEU A 85 3.54 13.97 11.60
C LEU A 85 2.76 14.68 10.49
N GLU A 86 3.18 15.89 10.12
CA GLU A 86 2.53 16.69 9.08
C GLU A 86 2.61 16.00 7.70
N ARG A 87 3.82 15.59 7.29
CA ARG A 87 4.06 14.87 6.02
C ARG A 87 3.29 13.56 5.93
N VAL A 88 3.34 12.76 7.00
CA VAL A 88 2.61 11.49 7.10
C VAL A 88 1.10 11.73 7.03
N SER A 89 0.60 12.68 7.80
CA SER A 89 -0.84 12.96 7.87
C SER A 89 -1.38 13.41 6.52
N GLU A 90 -0.62 14.19 5.76
CA GLU A 90 -1.01 14.62 4.42
C GLU A 90 -1.19 13.43 3.46
N LYS A 91 -0.22 12.53 3.40
CA LYS A 91 -0.30 11.32 2.57
C LYS A 91 -1.45 10.40 3.02
N LEU A 92 -1.62 10.19 4.32
CA LEU A 92 -2.73 9.40 4.85
C LEU A 92 -4.09 10.00 4.49
N ARG A 93 -4.26 11.32 4.59
CA ARG A 93 -5.50 11.99 4.16
C ARG A 93 -5.82 11.69 2.70
N ASN A 94 -4.82 11.71 1.82
CA ASN A 94 -5.01 11.39 0.41
C ASN A 94 -5.42 9.92 0.21
N ILE A 95 -4.74 8.98 0.87
CA ILE A 95 -5.11 7.55 0.83
C ILE A 95 -6.55 7.35 1.31
N TYR A 96 -6.94 7.92 2.45
CA TYR A 96 -8.29 7.73 2.99
C TYR A 96 -9.38 8.42 2.16
N ARG A 97 -9.09 9.57 1.54
CA ARG A 97 -10.00 10.20 0.57
C ARG A 97 -10.23 9.30 -0.63
N THR A 98 -9.17 8.71 -1.18
CA THR A 98 -9.29 7.76 -2.29
C THR A 98 -10.04 6.51 -1.85
N SER A 99 -9.76 5.96 -0.67
CA SER A 99 -10.47 4.83 -0.08
C SER A 99 -11.98 5.05 -0.03
N ILE A 100 -12.44 6.23 0.39
CA ILE A 100 -13.87 6.59 0.38
C ILE A 100 -14.41 6.63 -1.06
N ALA A 101 -13.69 7.26 -1.98
CA ALA A 101 -14.11 7.38 -3.37
C ALA A 101 -14.16 6.05 -4.12
N THR A 102 -13.28 5.10 -3.80
CA THR A 102 -13.15 3.79 -4.47
C THR A 102 -13.77 2.64 -3.67
N ASN A 103 -14.33 2.92 -2.49
CA ASN A 103 -14.83 1.92 -1.54
C ASN A 103 -13.79 0.82 -1.21
N THR A 104 -12.54 1.23 -1.01
CA THR A 104 -11.42 0.33 -0.71
C THR A 104 -11.11 0.34 0.78
N PHE A 105 -11.05 -0.81 1.42
CA PHE A 105 -10.57 -0.94 2.80
C PHE A 105 -9.05 -0.70 2.87
N VAL A 106 -8.59 0.13 3.80
CA VAL A 106 -7.17 0.44 4.01
C VAL A 106 -6.71 -0.13 5.35
N ASN A 107 -5.77 -1.07 5.31
CA ASN A 107 -5.04 -1.54 6.48
C ASN A 107 -3.69 -0.79 6.57
N LEU A 108 -3.36 -0.25 7.74
CA LEU A 108 -2.04 0.34 7.99
C LEU A 108 -1.17 -0.71 8.67
N ASP A 109 -0.14 -1.20 7.96
CA ASP A 109 0.81 -2.16 8.51
C ASP A 109 1.88 -1.41 9.33
N MET A 110 2.11 -1.87 10.56
CA MET A 110 3.24 -1.43 11.40
C MET A 110 4.39 -2.43 11.29
N GLU A 111 5.62 -1.93 11.20
CA GLU A 111 6.83 -2.78 11.17
C GLU A 111 7.72 -2.58 12.39
N GLU A 112 7.98 -1.35 12.86
CA GLU A 112 8.93 -1.11 13.95
C GLU A 112 8.29 -0.45 15.18
N PHE A 113 8.76 -0.81 16.37
CA PHE A 113 8.36 -0.20 17.66
C PHE A 113 8.59 1.32 17.71
N ARG A 114 9.41 1.87 16.79
CA ARG A 114 9.64 3.31 16.63
C ARG A 114 8.44 4.06 16.05
N ASP A 115 7.50 3.39 15.37
CA ASP A 115 6.29 4.01 14.81
C ASP A 115 5.23 4.35 15.89
N LEU A 116 5.41 3.83 17.12
CA LEU A 116 4.44 3.92 18.22
C LEU A 116 4.87 4.86 19.38
N ARG A 117 6.01 5.54 19.28
CA ARG A 117 6.54 6.42 20.34
C ARG A 117 6.42 7.91 20.01
#